data_AF-A0A7K2X8L5-F1
#
_entry.id   AF-A0A7K2X8L5-F1
#
_cell.length_a   1.000
_cell.length_b   1.000
_cell.length_c   1.000
_cell.angle_alpha   90.00
_cell.angle_beta   90.00
_cell.angle_gamma   90.00
#
_symmetry.space_group_name_H-M   'P 1'
#
loop_
_entity.id
_entity.type
_entity.pdbx_description
1 polymer ?
#
loop_
_entity_poly.entity_id
_entity_poly.type
_entity_poly.pdbx_seq_one_letter_code
_entity_poly.pdbx_strand_id
1 'polypeptide(L)'
;MTDRIEVQQLSIEPRLPRAAAATIFMCGSSGIAIIDTVAVERAVAGHLHGARLTNDEAYYAASVLLDAGAELHQVADMVGTDLIRLRRWFSLSEPTRKPHRACESTENVSAVAA
;
A
#
# COMPACT_ATOMS: atom_id res chain seq x y z
N MET A 1 -48.28 29.99 -40.58
CA MET A 1 -47.70 28.63 -40.63
C MET A 1 -46.50 28.66 -39.70
N THR A 2 -46.65 28.15 -38.49
CA THR A 2 -45.59 28.18 -37.47
C THR A 2 -45.38 26.74 -37.03
N ASP A 3 -44.32 26.12 -37.51
CA ASP A 3 -43.93 24.76 -37.12
C ASP A 3 -43.52 24.77 -35.65
N ARG A 4 -44.23 24.00 -34.84
CA ARG A 4 -43.85 23.70 -33.46
C ARG A 4 -42.85 22.55 -33.49
N ILE A 5 -41.61 22.84 -33.12
CA ILE A 5 -40.59 21.83 -32.86
C ILE A 5 -40.90 21.23 -31.48
N GLU A 6 -41.50 20.04 -31.47
CA GLU A 6 -41.62 19.24 -30.25
C GLU A 6 -40.24 18.69 -29.87
N VAL A 7 -39.63 19.27 -28.85
CA VAL A 7 -38.43 18.74 -28.23
C VAL A 7 -38.84 17.51 -27.44
N GLN A 8 -38.62 16.31 -28.00
CA GLN A 8 -38.72 15.07 -27.24
C GLN A 8 -37.71 15.12 -26.09
N GLN A 9 -38.20 15.36 -24.88
CA GLN A 9 -37.42 15.16 -23.66
C GLN A 9 -37.14 13.66 -23.54
N LEU A 10 -35.99 13.23 -24.03
CA LEU A 10 -35.42 11.94 -23.69
C LEU A 10 -35.07 11.98 -22.20
N SER A 11 -35.95 11.44 -21.37
CA SER A 11 -35.69 11.11 -19.97
C SER A 11 -34.63 10.01 -19.92
N ILE A 12 -33.37 10.36 -20.18
CA ILE A 12 -32.23 9.52 -19.87
C ILE A 12 -32.09 9.62 -18.36
N GLU A 13 -32.81 8.76 -17.62
CA GLU A 13 -32.52 8.59 -16.21
C GLU A 13 -31.07 8.12 -16.10
N PRO A 14 -30.15 8.89 -15.47
CA PRO A 14 -28.82 8.40 -15.22
C PRO A 14 -28.95 7.24 -14.24
N ARG A 15 -28.87 6.01 -14.77
CA ARG A 15 -28.65 4.82 -13.94
C ARG A 15 -27.29 4.99 -13.31
N LEU A 16 -27.25 5.59 -12.11
CA LEU A 16 -26.06 5.63 -11.30
C LEU A 16 -25.55 4.19 -11.16
N PRO A 17 -24.27 3.91 -11.41
CA PRO A 17 -23.72 2.59 -11.18
C PRO A 17 -24.05 2.16 -9.75
N ARG A 18 -24.54 0.92 -9.60
CA ARG A 18 -25.11 0.38 -8.35
C ARG A 18 -24.15 0.41 -7.16
N ALA A 19 -22.86 0.63 -7.42
CA ALA A 19 -21.86 1.00 -6.44
C ALA A 19 -21.00 2.11 -7.06
N ALA A 20 -21.05 3.31 -6.49
CA ALA A 20 -19.97 4.25 -6.68
C ALA A 20 -18.80 3.69 -5.85
N ALA A 21 -17.77 3.14 -6.51
CA ALA A 21 -16.50 2.96 -5.83
C ALA A 21 -16.03 4.37 -5.48
N ALA A 22 -15.82 4.64 -4.19
CA ALA A 22 -15.32 5.94 -3.77
C ALA A 22 -13.88 6.05 -4.27
N THR A 23 -13.70 6.71 -5.41
CA THR A 23 -12.37 6.98 -5.98
C THR A 23 -11.99 8.41 -5.64
N ILE A 24 -10.83 8.58 -5.03
CA ILE A 24 -10.28 9.89 -4.72
C ILE A 24 -9.22 10.23 -5.77
N PHE A 25 -9.31 11.43 -6.32
CA PHE A 25 -8.29 12.02 -7.18
C PHE A 25 -7.52 13.06 -6.37
N MET A 26 -6.21 12.88 -6.24
CA MET A 26 -5.34 13.82 -5.52
C MET A 26 -4.29 14.37 -6.47
N CYS A 27 -4.21 15.70 -6.56
CA CYS A 27 -3.17 16.38 -7.32
C CYS A 27 -2.09 16.87 -6.35
N GLY A 28 -0.87 16.36 -6.49
CA GLY A 28 0.31 16.79 -5.75
C GLY A 28 1.41 17.32 -6.67
N SER A 29 2.50 17.81 -6.09
CA SER A 29 3.68 18.26 -6.84
C SER A 29 4.37 17.13 -7.63
N SER A 30 4.12 15.88 -7.26
CA SER A 30 4.61 14.67 -7.93
C SER A 30 3.70 14.16 -9.06
N GLY A 31 2.49 14.71 -9.22
CA GLY A 31 1.51 14.27 -10.23
C GLY A 31 0.11 14.04 -9.66
N ILE A 32 -0.67 13.23 -10.38
CA ILE A 32 -2.04 12.87 -9.98
C ILE A 32 -2.02 11.43 -9.46
N ALA A 33 -2.49 11.24 -8.22
CA ALA A 33 -2.79 9.93 -7.64
C ALA A 33 -4.29 9.65 -7.76
N ILE A 34 -4.63 8.43 -8.17
CA ILE A 34 -6.00 7.94 -8.27
C ILE A 34 -6.09 6.76 -7.30
N ILE A 35 -6.92 6.89 -6.27
CA ILE A 35 -7.04 5.89 -5.20
C ILE A 35 -8.45 5.33 -5.21
N ASP A 36 -8.58 4.02 -5.46
CA ASP A 36 -9.81 3.29 -5.16
C ASP A 36 -9.88 3.00 -3.65
N THR A 37 -10.74 3.72 -2.92
CA THR A 37 -10.84 3.53 -1.47
C THR A 37 -11.45 2.17 -1.09
N VAL A 38 -12.19 1.52 -1.98
CA VAL A 38 -12.72 0.17 -1.72
C VAL A 38 -11.56 -0.83 -1.74
N ALA A 39 -10.63 -0.68 -2.68
CA ALA A 39 -9.43 -1.50 -2.71
C ALA A 39 -8.60 -1.29 -1.44
N VAL A 40 -8.42 -0.05 -1.00
CA VAL A 40 -7.72 0.31 0.24
C VAL A 40 -8.43 -0.27 1.48
N GLU A 41 -9.75 -0.11 1.60
CA GLU A 41 -10.52 -0.64 2.73
C GLU A 41 -10.40 -2.16 2.83
N ARG A 42 -10.49 -2.85 1.69
CA ARG A 42 -10.28 -4.31 1.64
C ARG A 42 -8.86 -4.69 2.04
N ALA A 43 -7.85 -3.90 1.68
CA ALA A 43 -6.48 -4.11 2.12
C ALA A 43 -6.30 -3.97 3.63
N VAL A 44 -6.82 -2.88 4.19
CA VAL A 44 -6.80 -2.58 5.63
C VAL A 44 -7.59 -3.62 6.43
N ALA A 45 -8.61 -4.23 5.83
CA ALA A 45 -9.33 -5.35 6.44
C ALA A 45 -8.65 -6.73 6.23
N GLY A 46 -7.51 -6.81 5.53
CA GLY A 46 -6.81 -8.07 5.25
C GLY A 46 -7.48 -8.94 4.17
N HIS A 47 -8.37 -8.38 3.36
CA HIS A 47 -9.18 -9.07 2.35
C HIS A 47 -8.67 -8.89 0.91
N LEU A 48 -7.36 -8.73 0.71
CA LEU A 48 -6.80 -8.42 -0.60
C LEU A 48 -6.97 -9.55 -1.64
N HIS A 49 -7.24 -10.80 -1.24
CA HIS A 49 -7.56 -11.97 -2.09
C HIS A 49 -6.92 -12.00 -3.51
N GLY A 50 -5.61 -11.77 -3.61
CA GLY A 50 -4.88 -11.81 -4.89
C GLY A 50 -5.03 -10.58 -5.79
N ALA A 51 -5.87 -9.61 -5.42
CA ALA A 51 -5.83 -8.28 -5.99
C ALA A 51 -4.52 -7.58 -5.56
N ARG A 52 -3.98 -6.72 -6.42
CA ARG A 52 -2.80 -5.91 -6.12
C ARG A 52 -3.20 -4.45 -6.09
N LEU A 53 -2.81 -3.77 -5.02
CA LEU A 53 -2.90 -2.32 -4.96
C LEU A 53 -1.88 -1.69 -5.93
N THR A 54 -2.24 -0.55 -6.48
CA THR A 54 -1.26 0.36 -7.09
C THR A 54 -0.29 0.88 -6.03
N ASN A 55 0.82 1.48 -6.44
CA ASN A 55 1.78 2.04 -5.48
C ASN A 55 1.17 3.14 -4.60
N ASP A 56 0.28 3.97 -5.16
CA ASP A 56 -0.34 5.08 -4.43
C ASP A 56 -1.39 4.56 -3.43
N GLU A 57 -2.20 3.58 -3.82
CA GLU A 57 -3.13 2.90 -2.92
C GLU A 57 -2.39 2.13 -1.82
N ALA A 58 -1.28 1.47 -2.16
CA ALA A 58 -0.46 0.75 -1.21
C ALA A 58 0.19 1.70 -0.20
N TYR A 59 0.73 2.82 -0.66
CA TYR A 59 1.27 3.88 0.20
C TYR A 59 0.19 4.41 1.16
N TYR A 60 -1.00 4.69 0.65
CA TYR A 60 -2.11 5.21 1.44
C TYR A 60 -2.66 4.18 2.44
N ALA A 61 -2.83 2.93 2.03
CA ALA A 61 -3.23 1.85 2.95
C ALA A 61 -2.19 1.64 4.06
N ALA A 62 -0.90 1.70 3.70
CA ALA A 62 0.19 1.60 4.67
C ALA A 62 0.18 2.76 5.67
N SER A 63 -0.04 4.00 5.22
CA SER A 63 -0.11 5.15 6.15
C SER A 63 -1.25 4.99 7.15
N VAL A 64 -2.44 4.56 6.68
CA VAL A 64 -3.60 4.31 7.56
C VAL A 64 -3.30 3.24 8.62
N LEU A 65 -2.67 2.13 8.23
CA LEU A 65 -2.34 1.05 9.16
C LEU A 65 -1.27 1.46 10.18
N LEU A 66 -0.25 2.21 9.75
CA LEU A 66 0.79 2.71 10.64
C LEU A 66 0.24 3.74 11.63
N ASP A 67 -0.63 4.64 11.19
CA ASP A 67 -1.30 5.61 12.06
C ASP A 67 -2.20 4.91 13.10
N ALA A 68 -2.77 3.75 12.75
CA ALA A 68 -3.50 2.88 13.67
C ALA A 68 -2.61 2.07 14.63
N GLY A 69 -1.29 2.18 14.51
CA GLY A 69 -0.31 1.48 15.36
C GLY A 69 0.01 0.04 14.93
N ALA A 70 -0.28 -0.33 13.67
CA ALA A 70 0.09 -1.64 13.16
C ALA A 70 1.62 -1.79 13.02
N GLU A 71 2.11 -3.00 13.27
CA GLU A 71 3.53 -3.31 13.15
C GLU A 71 3.99 -3.39 11.69
N LEU A 72 5.22 -2.96 11.40
CA LEU A 72 5.73 -2.82 10.02
C LEU A 72 5.60 -4.10 9.16
N HIS A 73 5.78 -5.27 9.78
CA HIS A 73 5.66 -6.57 9.13
C HIS A 73 4.21 -6.90 8.77
N GLN A 74 3.26 -6.60 9.67
CA GLN A 74 1.84 -6.79 9.41
C GLN A 74 1.40 -5.88 8.26
N VAL A 75 1.86 -4.63 8.24
CA VAL A 75 1.57 -3.69 7.16
C VAL A 75 2.10 -4.20 5.82
N ALA A 76 3.33 -4.72 5.79
CA ALA A 76 3.92 -5.30 4.58
C ALA A 76 3.06 -6.43 4.01
N ASP A 77 2.63 -7.34 4.87
CA ASP A 77 1.80 -8.49 4.49
C ASP A 77 0.40 -8.05 4.02
N MET A 78 -0.25 -7.13 4.73
CA MET A 78 -1.61 -6.68 4.42
C MET A 78 -1.69 -5.87 3.11
N VAL A 79 -0.67 -5.05 2.85
CA VAL A 79 -0.60 -4.18 1.67
C VAL A 79 0.01 -4.92 0.47
N GLY A 80 0.64 -6.08 0.68
CA GLY A 80 1.29 -6.87 -0.36
C GLY A 80 2.57 -6.21 -0.88
N THR A 81 3.36 -5.62 0.02
CA THR A 81 4.60 -4.91 -0.31
C THR A 81 5.78 -5.41 0.54
N ASP A 82 7.00 -5.01 0.18
CA ASP A 82 8.20 -5.41 0.90
C ASP A 82 8.59 -4.38 1.99
N LEU A 83 9.24 -4.87 3.05
CA LEU A 83 9.66 -4.04 4.19
C LEU A 83 10.67 -2.94 3.81
N ILE A 84 11.50 -3.16 2.78
CA ILE A 84 12.49 -2.18 2.34
C ILE A 84 11.77 -0.98 1.73
N ARG A 85 10.76 -1.24 0.89
CA ARG A 85 9.91 -0.22 0.28
C ARG A 85 9.14 0.57 1.34
N LEU A 86 8.54 -0.11 2.31
CA LEU A 86 7.85 0.52 3.44
C LEU A 86 8.77 1.47 4.22
N ARG A 87 9.98 1.01 4.57
CA ARG A 87 10.96 1.85 5.27
C ARG A 87 11.35 3.07 4.46
N ARG A 88 11.54 2.92 3.14
CA ARG A 88 11.86 4.02 2.24
C ARG A 88 10.73 5.04 2.15
N TRP A 89 9.48 4.60 2.04
CA TRP A 89 8.30 5.46 1.95
C TRP A 89 8.14 6.37 3.17
N PHE A 90 8.36 5.82 4.36
CA PHE A 90 8.16 6.55 5.62
C PHE A 90 9.47 7.00 6.28
N SER A 91 10.60 6.92 5.55
CA SER A 91 11.93 7.31 6.03
C SER A 91 12.28 6.70 7.41
N LEU A 92 11.89 5.45 7.61
CA LEU A 92 12.11 4.73 8.85
C LEU A 92 13.54 4.21 8.90
N SER A 93 14.20 4.37 10.05
CA SER A 93 15.56 3.85 10.26
C SER A 93 15.60 2.35 10.00
N GLU A 94 16.56 1.89 9.20
CA GLU A 94 16.83 0.45 9.09
C GLU A 94 17.33 -0.07 10.43
N PRO A 95 16.88 -1.26 10.89
CA PRO A 95 17.50 -1.90 12.03
C PRO A 95 18.95 -2.16 11.65
N THR A 96 19.88 -1.50 12.35
CA THR A 96 21.31 -1.75 12.20
C THR A 96 21.53 -3.24 12.39
N ARG A 97 21.88 -3.96 11.32
CA ARG A 97 22.42 -5.32 11.44
C ARG A 97 23.63 -5.20 12.33
N LYS A 98 23.52 -5.64 13.60
CA LYS A 98 24.71 -5.86 14.42
C LYS A 98 25.57 -6.85 13.62
N PRO A 99 26.85 -6.54 13.34
CA PRO A 99 27.72 -7.52 12.72
C PRO A 99 27.72 -8.74 13.64
N HIS A 100 27.29 -9.87 13.09
CA HIS A 100 27.39 -11.15 13.77
C HIS A 100 28.88 -11.32 14.04
N ARG A 101 29.31 -11.21 15.31
CA ARG A 101 30.68 -11.58 15.68
C ARG A 101 30.88 -12.99 15.14
N ALA A 102 31.78 -13.13 14.17
CA ALA A 102 32.23 -14.44 13.74
C ALA A 102 32.72 -15.15 14.99
N CYS A 103 32.28 -16.39 15.21
CA CYS A 103 32.87 -17.25 16.22
C CYS A 103 34.35 -17.40 15.89
N GLU A 104 35.20 -16.66 16.59
CA GLU A 104 36.63 -16.97 16.67
C GLU A 104 36.72 -18.30 17.42
N SER A 105 36.80 -19.39 16.66
CA SER A 105 37.25 -20.69 17.16
C SER A 105 38.73 -20.56 17.49
N THR A 106 39.04 -20.22 18.73
CA THR A 106 40.37 -20.40 19.31
C THR A 106 40.64 -21.90 19.45
N GLU A 107 41.25 -22.49 18.42
CA GLU A 107 41.93 -23.78 18.54
C GLU A 107 43.15 -23.61 19.45
N ASN A 108 42.96 -23.86 20.74
CA ASN A 108 44.05 -24.17 21.66
C ASN A 108 44.30 -25.68 21.58
N VAL A 109 45.22 -26.11 20.70
CA VAL A 109 45.78 -27.46 20.77
C VAL A 109 47.11 -27.40 21.51
N SER A 110 47.01 -27.79 22.77
CA SER A 110 47.95 -28.55 23.59
C SER A 110 49.44 -28.49 23.26
N ALA A 111 50.20 -28.03 24.26
CA ALA A 111 51.54 -28.49 24.54
C ALA A 111 51.66 -30.02 24.47
N VAL A 112 52.79 -30.52 23.92
CA VAL A 112 53.62 -31.65 24.38
C VAL A 112 54.78 -31.88 23.40
N ALA A 113 55.99 -32.04 23.98
CA ALA A 113 57.26 -32.57 23.43
C ALA A 113 58.02 -31.67 22.41
N ALA A 114 59.34 -31.42 22.54
CA ALA A 114 60.42 -32.14 23.24
C ALA A 114 61.51 -31.16 23.72
#